data_AF-A0A9N9AAD4-F1
#
_entry.id   AF-A0A9N9AAD4-F1
#
_cell.length_a   1.000
_cell.length_b   1.000
_cell.length_c   1.000
_cell.angle_alpha   90.00
_cell.angle_beta   90.00
_cell.angle_gamma   90.00
#
_symmetry.space_group_name_H-M   'P 1'
#
loop_
_entity.id
_entity.type
_entity.pdbx_description
1 polymer ?
#
loop_
_entity_poly.entity_id
_entity_poly.type
_entity_poly.pdbx_seq_one_letter_code
_entity_poly.pdbx_strand_id
1 'polypeptide(L)'
;MYSWDYSQLASPNEFGWSLGVTPLSNLSVIVSAWVAYFVVVMGCRNFMKSRPPMSLRMITAAHNLILCVWSALMCAYAIIDFYSRWKSRGFGECFCTSDESSLKGRLIYVTYIYYLSKYYELFDTVILALKKKPIIFLHWYHHAIVILMVWSWLEDANMYAR
;
A
#
# COMPACT_ATOMS: atom_id res chain seq x y z
N MET A 1 13.18 4.98 23.35
CA MET A 1 12.23 5.20 22.24
C MET A 1 13.04 5.04 20.96
N TYR A 2 12.85 3.95 20.22
CA TYR A 2 13.50 3.80 18.91
C TYR A 2 12.81 4.74 17.92
N SER A 3 13.54 5.70 17.38
CA SER A 3 13.06 6.58 16.30
C SER A 3 13.24 5.89 14.95
N TRP A 4 12.33 6.14 14.01
CA TRP A 4 12.47 5.67 12.63
C TRP A 4 13.73 6.25 11.98
N ASP A 5 14.46 5.40 11.25
CA ASP A 5 15.59 5.82 10.43
C ASP A 5 15.14 5.99 8.97
N TYR A 6 15.07 7.24 8.52
CA TYR A 6 14.66 7.59 7.16
C TYR A 6 15.68 7.15 6.09
N SER A 7 16.93 6.88 6.46
CA SER A 7 17.95 6.43 5.50
C SER A 7 17.59 5.05 4.90
N GLN A 8 16.82 4.24 5.62
CA GLN A 8 16.33 2.94 5.12
C GLN A 8 15.40 3.07 3.90
N LEU A 9 14.79 4.24 3.68
CA LEU A 9 14.03 4.50 2.46
C LEU A 9 14.94 4.68 1.23
N ALA A 10 16.18 5.14 1.45
CA ALA A 10 17.20 5.27 0.40
C ALA A 10 18.01 3.98 0.20
N SER A 11 17.96 3.05 1.15
CA SER A 11 18.70 1.78 1.13
C SER A 11 17.76 0.56 1.17
N PRO A 12 17.12 0.18 0.04
CA PRO A 12 16.14 -0.91 0.00
C PRO A 12 16.64 -2.27 0.52
N ASN A 13 17.95 -2.54 0.44
CA ASN A 13 18.52 -3.82 0.88
C ASN A 13 18.63 -3.95 2.40
N GLU A 14 18.58 -2.84 3.14
CA GLU A 14 18.71 -2.80 4.60
C GLU A 14 17.37 -2.55 5.30
N PHE A 15 16.30 -2.39 4.52
CA PHE A 15 14.98 -2.08 5.05
C PHE A 15 14.46 -3.19 5.97
N GLY A 16 14.05 -2.81 7.18
CA GLY A 16 13.37 -3.67 8.13
C GLY A 16 11.97 -3.15 8.49
N TRP A 17 10.97 -4.02 8.41
CA TRP A 17 9.66 -3.73 8.99
C TRP A 17 9.71 -3.91 10.50
N SER A 18 9.18 -2.93 11.25
CA SER A 18 9.11 -3.00 12.70
C SER A 18 7.88 -2.29 13.23
N LEU A 19 7.06 -3.03 13.99
CA LEU A 19 5.84 -2.52 14.58
C LEU A 19 6.13 -1.37 15.55
N GLY A 20 5.45 -0.24 15.36
CA GLY A 20 5.57 0.94 16.21
C GLY A 20 6.74 1.86 15.86
N VAL A 21 7.65 1.42 14.99
CA VAL A 21 8.85 2.17 14.58
C VAL A 21 8.76 2.54 13.10
N THR A 22 8.45 1.59 12.21
CA THR A 22 8.23 1.90 10.79
C THR A 22 7.02 2.84 10.63
N PRO A 23 7.09 3.89 9.80
CA PRO A 23 5.97 4.80 9.59
C PRO A 23 4.71 4.06 9.16
N LEU A 24 3.58 4.49 9.72
CA LEU A 24 2.26 3.87 9.50
C LEU A 24 2.13 2.40 9.95
N SER A 25 3.11 1.82 10.65
CA SER A 25 3.04 0.43 11.11
C SER A 25 2.06 0.19 12.26
N ASN A 26 1.70 1.22 13.02
CA ASN A 26 0.77 1.05 14.15
C ASN A 26 -0.65 0.76 13.67
N LEU A 27 -1.32 -0.22 14.29
CA LEU A 27 -2.72 -0.53 14.00
C LEU A 27 -3.65 0.69 14.23
N SER A 28 -3.31 1.55 15.19
CA SER A 28 -4.04 2.80 15.43
C SER A 28 -4.07 3.72 14.22
N VAL A 29 -3.02 3.72 13.38
CA VAL A 29 -2.96 4.49 12.14
C VAL A 29 -3.93 3.92 11.10
N ILE A 30 -4.03 2.60 10.97
CA ILE A 30 -4.99 1.94 10.07
C ILE A 30 -6.42 2.31 10.48
N VAL A 31 -6.75 2.15 11.77
CA VAL A 31 -8.07 2.49 12.30
C VAL A 31 -8.37 3.98 12.08
N SER A 32 -7.41 4.86 12.36
CA SER A 32 -7.57 6.31 12.13
C SER A 32 -7.78 6.63 10.66
N ALA A 33 -7.06 5.96 9.75
CA ALA A 33 -7.23 6.12 8.31
C ALA A 33 -8.59 5.63 7.83
N TRP A 34 -9.13 4.53 8.36
CA TRP A 34 -10.48 4.08 8.06
C TRP A 34 -11.53 5.09 8.52
N VAL A 35 -11.42 5.59 9.75
CA VAL A 35 -12.34 6.62 10.26
C VAL A 35 -12.28 7.87 9.37
N ALA A 36 -11.07 8.36 9.07
CA ALA A 36 -10.88 9.51 8.20
C ALA A 36 -11.46 9.26 6.80
N TYR A 37 -11.22 8.08 6.24
CA TYR A 37 -11.75 7.66 4.94
C TYR A 37 -13.28 7.73 4.90
N PHE A 38 -13.98 7.12 5.87
CA PHE A 38 -15.44 7.16 5.90
C PHE A 38 -15.98 8.56 6.12
N VAL A 39 -15.37 9.34 7.03
CA VAL A 39 -15.75 10.73 7.29
C VAL A 39 -15.61 11.59 6.03
N VAL A 40 -14.48 11.49 5.32
CA VAL A 40 -14.22 12.24 4.09
C VAL A 40 -15.20 11.82 2.99
N VAL A 41 -15.37 10.52 2.74
CA VAL A 41 -16.27 10.03 1.68
C VAL A 41 -17.72 10.43 1.97
N MET A 42 -18.20 10.25 3.20
CA MET A 42 -19.55 10.67 3.59
C MET A 42 -19.72 12.20 3.52
N GLY A 43 -18.73 12.95 3.99
CA GLY A 43 -18.69 14.41 3.91
C GLY A 43 -18.75 14.90 2.46
N CYS A 44 -17.92 14.36 1.58
CA CYS A 44 -17.92 14.64 0.15
C CYS A 44 -19.27 14.30 -0.50
N ARG A 45 -19.85 13.13 -0.20
CA ARG A 45 -21.18 12.75 -0.72
C ARG A 45 -22.25 13.72 -0.26
N ASN A 46 -22.24 14.12 1.02
CA ASN A 46 -23.22 15.06 1.56
C ASN A 46 -23.08 16.45 0.93
N PHE A 47 -21.84 16.94 0.83
CA PHE A 47 -21.50 18.21 0.18
C PHE A 47 -21.93 18.25 -1.29
N MET A 48 -21.81 17.13 -1.99
CA MET A 48 -22.19 17.03 -3.39
C MET A 48 -23.70 16.90 -3.60
N LYS A 49 -24.54 16.61 -2.58
CA LYS A 49 -26.00 16.40 -2.78
C LYS A 49 -26.65 17.53 -3.59
N SER A 50 -26.39 18.78 -3.22
CA SER A 50 -26.96 19.98 -3.85
C SER A 50 -26.15 20.52 -5.04
N ARG A 51 -25.08 19.85 -5.48
CA ARG A 51 -24.17 20.35 -6.53
C ARG A 51 -24.19 19.46 -7.79
N PRO A 52 -23.94 20.00 -8.99
CA PRO A 52 -23.72 19.16 -10.16
C PRO A 52 -22.44 18.30 -10.02
N PRO A 53 -22.33 17.16 -10.72
CA PRO A 53 -21.11 16.35 -10.71
C PRO A 53 -19.91 17.14 -11.24
N MET A 54 -18.76 17.05 -10.56
CA MET A 54 -17.56 17.77 -11.00
C MET A 54 -16.82 17.04 -12.13
N SER A 55 -16.33 17.79 -13.10
CA SER A 55 -15.42 17.28 -14.13
C SER A 55 -13.99 17.28 -13.61
N LEU A 56 -13.55 16.15 -13.06
CA LEU A 56 -12.20 15.96 -12.52
C LEU A 56 -11.29 15.22 -13.50
N ARG A 57 -11.42 15.48 -14.81
CA ARG A 57 -10.73 14.70 -15.86
C ARG A 57 -9.21 14.69 -15.69
N MET A 58 -8.59 15.86 -15.54
CA MET A 58 -7.14 15.97 -15.38
C MET A 58 -6.64 15.37 -14.07
N ILE A 59 -7.38 15.58 -12.97
CA ILE A 59 -7.06 14.99 -11.66
C ILE A 59 -7.15 13.46 -11.73
N THR A 60 -8.22 12.93 -12.33
CA THR A 60 -8.38 11.48 -12.51
C THR A 60 -7.25 10.91 -13.39
N ALA A 61 -6.90 11.60 -14.48
CA ALA A 61 -5.83 11.16 -15.37
C ALA A 61 -4.46 11.16 -14.68
N ALA A 62 -4.13 12.22 -13.93
CA ALA A 62 -2.90 12.30 -13.16
C ALA A 62 -2.84 11.23 -12.05
N HIS A 63 -3.95 11.03 -11.32
CA HIS A 63 -4.05 10.00 -10.28
C HIS A 63 -3.80 8.61 -10.86
N ASN A 64 -4.47 8.26 -11.95
CA ASN A 64 -4.31 6.97 -12.62
C ASN A 64 -2.91 6.80 -13.22
N LEU A 65 -2.30 7.88 -13.74
CA LEU A 65 -0.93 7.82 -14.25
C LEU A 65 0.07 7.55 -13.13
N ILE A 66 -0.09 8.20 -11.97
CA ILE A 66 0.74 7.96 -10.78
C ILE A 66 0.62 6.50 -10.35
N LEU A 67 -0.60 5.97 -10.23
CA LEU A 67 -0.84 4.57 -9.87
C LEU A 67 -0.24 3.60 -10.91
N CYS A 68 -0.35 3.93 -12.20
CA CYS A 68 0.20 3.12 -13.28
C CYS A 68 1.73 3.05 -13.20
N VAL A 69 2.40 4.20 -13.09
CA VAL A 69 3.86 4.27 -12.96
C VAL A 69 4.33 3.57 -11.70
N TRP A 70 3.69 3.82 -10.56
CA TRP A 70 4.04 3.18 -9.29
C TRP A 70 3.88 1.65 -9.40
N SER A 71 2.77 1.16 -9.96
CA SER A 71 2.53 -0.28 -10.16
C SER A 71 3.54 -0.91 -11.11
N ALA A 72 3.89 -0.22 -12.20
CA ALA A 72 4.91 -0.69 -13.15
C ALA A 72 6.29 -0.80 -12.50
N LEU A 73 6.68 0.18 -11.68
CA LEU A 73 7.94 0.13 -10.94
C LEU A 73 7.95 -1.05 -9.95
N MET A 74 6.90 -1.23 -9.15
CA MET A 74 6.81 -2.38 -8.22
C MET A 74 6.85 -3.71 -8.95
N CYS A 75 6.16 -3.83 -10.08
CA CYS A 75 6.19 -5.02 -10.93
C CYS A 75 7.60 -5.30 -11.45
N ALA A 76 8.31 -4.29 -11.95
CA ALA A 76 9.70 -4.44 -12.40
C ALA A 76 10.62 -4.90 -11.26
N TYR A 77 10.50 -4.32 -10.06
CA TYR A 77 11.26 -4.76 -8.88
C TYR A 77 10.95 -6.22 -8.51
N ALA A 78 9.67 -6.61 -8.52
CA ALA A 78 9.27 -7.98 -8.23
C ALA A 78 9.82 -8.98 -9.26
N ILE A 79 9.82 -8.64 -10.55
CA ILE A 79 10.40 -9.47 -11.61
C ILE A 79 11.91 -9.62 -11.42
N ILE A 80 12.63 -8.54 -11.11
CA ILE A 80 14.08 -8.58 -10.87
C ILE A 80 14.40 -9.46 -9.65
N ASP A 81 13.67 -9.30 -8.55
CA ASP A 81 13.87 -10.10 -7.34
C ASP A 81 13.58 -11.59 -7.59
N PHE A 82 12.46 -11.89 -8.25
CA PHE A 82 12.08 -13.24 -8.65
C PHE A 82 13.15 -13.90 -9.53
N TYR A 83 13.62 -13.20 -10.58
CA TYR A 83 14.64 -13.73 -11.48
C TYR A 83 15.98 -13.96 -10.75
N SER A 84 16.37 -13.04 -9.87
CA SER A 84 17.58 -13.17 -9.05
C SER A 84 17.51 -14.39 -8.12
N ARG A 85 16.38 -14.60 -7.45
CA ARG A 85 16.13 -15.76 -6.58
C ARG A 85 16.16 -17.08 -7.35
N TRP A 86 15.46 -17.13 -8.47
CA TRP A 86 15.47 -18.32 -9.34
C TRP A 86 16.90 -18.68 -9.74
N LYS A 87 17.66 -17.72 -10.30
CA LYS A 87 19.01 -18.00 -10.79
C LYS A 87 19.97 -18.44 -9.68
N SER A 88 19.83 -17.87 -8.48
CA SER A 88 20.76 -18.14 -7.37
C SER A 88 20.42 -19.39 -6.56
N ARG A 89 19.13 -19.72 -6.40
CA ARG A 89 18.67 -20.72 -5.42
C ARG A 89 17.68 -21.74 -5.99
N GLY A 90 17.32 -21.61 -7.27
CA GLY A 90 16.36 -22.49 -7.94
C GLY A 90 14.92 -21.98 -7.87
N PHE A 91 14.05 -22.61 -8.65
CA PHE A 91 12.66 -22.16 -8.85
C PHE A 91 11.77 -22.33 -7.60
N GLY A 92 12.04 -23.34 -6.77
CA GLY A 92 11.25 -23.60 -5.54
C GLY A 92 11.34 -22.46 -4.52
N GLU A 93 12.52 -21.81 -4.43
CA GLU A 93 12.80 -20.68 -3.53
C GLU A 93 12.08 -19.38 -3.92
N CYS A 94 11.43 -19.35 -5.09
CA CYS A 94 10.58 -18.24 -5.48
C CYS A 94 9.21 -18.26 -4.80
N PHE A 95 8.78 -19.41 -4.27
CA PHE A 95 7.46 -19.58 -3.63
C PHE A 95 7.58 -19.82 -2.13
N CYS A 96 8.52 -20.68 -1.74
CA CYS A 96 8.82 -20.99 -0.35
C CYS A 96 10.29 -20.70 -0.11
N THR A 97 10.60 -19.64 0.63
CA THR A 97 12.00 -19.34 0.95
C THR A 97 12.43 -20.12 2.19
N SER A 98 13.59 -20.76 2.11
CA SER A 98 14.24 -21.39 3.28
C SER A 98 15.17 -20.43 4.04
N ASP A 99 15.28 -19.19 3.58
CA ASP A 99 16.21 -18.19 4.10
C ASP A 99 15.50 -17.08 4.85
N GLU A 100 15.71 -17.03 6.17
CA GLU A 100 15.21 -15.99 7.07
C GLU A 100 15.66 -14.59 6.68
N SER A 101 16.79 -14.42 5.98
CA SER A 101 17.22 -13.11 5.48
C SER A 101 16.33 -12.55 4.38
N SER A 102 15.50 -13.39 3.73
CA SER A 102 14.44 -12.95 2.81
C SER A 102 13.33 -12.13 3.50
N LEU A 103 13.24 -12.22 4.83
CA LEU A 103 12.29 -11.49 5.66
C LEU A 103 12.82 -10.09 6.05
N LYS A 104 13.94 -9.66 5.44
CA LYS A 104 14.50 -8.30 5.50
C LYS A 104 14.99 -7.87 4.12
N GLY A 105 15.17 -6.57 3.93
CA GLY A 105 15.71 -6.00 2.69
C GLY A 105 14.67 -5.83 1.59
N ARG A 106 15.08 -6.06 0.34
CA ARG A 106 14.41 -5.53 -0.85
C ARG A 106 12.96 -5.98 -1.01
N LEU A 107 12.66 -7.23 -0.70
CA LEU A 107 11.30 -7.78 -0.82
C LEU A 107 10.36 -7.08 0.16
N ILE A 108 10.76 -6.96 1.43
CA ILE A 108 9.98 -6.26 2.47
C ILE A 108 9.87 -4.76 2.15
N TYR A 109 10.92 -4.15 1.61
CA TYR A 109 10.86 -2.77 1.12
C TYR A 109 9.78 -2.59 0.05
N VAL A 110 9.78 -3.43 -1.00
CA VAL A 110 8.78 -3.33 -2.07
C VAL A 110 7.36 -3.59 -1.55
N THR A 111 7.19 -4.55 -0.64
CA THR A 111 5.90 -4.81 0.02
C THR A 111 5.45 -3.63 0.88
N TYR A 112 6.37 -2.93 1.55
CA TYR A 112 6.06 -1.71 2.28
C TYR A 112 5.67 -0.56 1.33
N ILE A 113 6.35 -0.40 0.20
CA ILE A 113 5.96 0.57 -0.83
C ILE A 113 4.57 0.25 -1.42
N TYR A 114 4.25 -1.04 -1.59
CA TYR A 114 2.91 -1.50 -1.96
C TYR A 114 1.86 -1.20 -0.87
N TYR A 115 2.22 -1.38 0.40
CA TYR A 115 1.37 -1.00 1.52
C TYR A 115 1.02 0.50 1.51
N LEU A 116 2.02 1.36 1.27
CA LEU A 116 1.80 2.81 1.14
C LEU A 116 0.87 3.15 -0.03
N SER A 117 0.96 2.43 -1.16
CA SER A 117 0.08 2.67 -2.31
C SER A 117 -1.39 2.47 -1.95
N LYS A 118 -1.74 1.58 -1.00
CA LYS A 118 -3.12 1.34 -0.57
C LYS A 118 -3.76 2.51 0.15
N TYR A 119 -2.98 3.30 0.87
CA TYR A 119 -3.47 4.57 1.41
C TYR A 119 -3.73 5.59 0.32
N TYR A 120 -2.88 5.63 -0.71
CA TYR A 120 -3.06 6.53 -1.85
C TYR A 120 -4.27 6.13 -2.71
N GLU A 121 -4.54 4.84 -2.87
CA GLU A 121 -5.73 4.33 -3.58
C GLU A 121 -7.05 4.76 -2.91
N LEU A 122 -7.05 5.19 -1.64
CA LEU A 122 -8.25 5.75 -0.99
C LEU A 122 -8.79 6.99 -1.73
N PHE A 123 -7.92 7.74 -2.43
CA PHE A 123 -8.33 8.90 -3.22
C PHE A 123 -9.27 8.54 -4.38
N ASP A 124 -9.25 7.31 -4.90
CA ASP A 124 -10.18 6.86 -5.94
C ASP A 124 -11.64 7.06 -5.52
N THR A 125 -11.95 6.66 -4.30
CA THR A 125 -13.31 6.74 -3.74
C THR A 125 -13.77 8.19 -3.57
N VAL A 126 -12.84 9.08 -3.23
CA VAL A 126 -13.08 10.53 -3.10
C VAL A 126 -13.37 11.11 -4.48
N ILE A 127 -12.58 10.78 -5.49
CA ILE A 127 -12.80 11.20 -6.88
C ILE A 127 -14.18 10.71 -7.36
N LEU A 128 -14.57 9.47 -7.06
CA LEU A 128 -15.90 8.93 -7.40
C LEU A 128 -17.03 9.69 -6.68
N ALA A 129 -16.87 9.97 -5.38
CA ALA A 129 -17.84 10.74 -4.60
C ALA A 129 -18.06 12.14 -5.19
N LEU A 130 -16.97 12.83 -5.53
CA LEU A 130 -16.99 14.17 -6.15
C LEU A 130 -17.56 14.17 -7.58
N LYS A 131 -17.42 13.08 -8.32
CA LYS A 131 -18.02 12.89 -9.65
C LYS A 131 -19.47 12.39 -9.59
N LYS A 132 -20.04 12.19 -8.39
CA LYS A 132 -21.35 11.54 -8.16
C LYS A 132 -21.48 10.19 -8.86
N LYS A 133 -20.39 9.44 -8.96
CA LYS A 133 -20.41 8.07 -9.49
C LYS A 133 -20.81 7.09 -8.39
N PRO A 134 -21.52 6.00 -8.72
CA PRO A 134 -21.93 5.01 -7.74
C PRO A 134 -20.70 4.35 -7.11
N ILE A 135 -20.64 4.36 -5.78
CA ILE A 135 -19.63 3.64 -5.00
C ILE A 135 -20.30 2.37 -4.47
N ILE A 136 -20.02 1.25 -5.12
CA ILE A 136 -20.63 -0.05 -4.79
C ILE A 136 -20.03 -0.65 -3.52
N PHE A 137 -20.75 -1.61 -2.93
CA PHE A 137 -20.34 -2.26 -1.69
C PHE A 137 -18.94 -2.91 -1.78
N LEU A 138 -18.58 -3.44 -2.95
CA LEU A 138 -17.29 -4.08 -3.10
C LEU A 138 -16.13 -3.08 -3.01
N HIS A 139 -16.32 -1.85 -3.48
CA HIS A 139 -15.24 -0.87 -3.65
C HIS A 139 -14.73 -0.33 -2.31
N TRP A 140 -15.62 0.24 -1.49
CA TRP A 140 -15.27 0.71 -0.14
C TRP A 140 -14.82 -0.43 0.80
N TYR A 141 -15.38 -1.64 0.70
CA TYR A 141 -14.93 -2.82 1.46
C TYR A 141 -13.50 -3.21 1.05
N HIS A 142 -13.25 -3.32 -0.26
CA HIS A 142 -11.94 -3.63 -0.82
C HIS A 142 -10.88 -2.63 -0.32
N HIS A 143 -11.10 -1.33 -0.48
CA HIS A 143 -10.13 -0.31 -0.08
C HIS A 143 -9.85 -0.30 1.44
N ALA A 144 -10.82 -0.66 2.28
CA ALA A 144 -10.59 -0.82 3.71
C ALA A 144 -9.76 -2.07 4.02
N ILE A 145 -10.15 -3.24 3.49
CA ILE A 145 -9.55 -4.52 3.88
C ILE A 145 -8.15 -4.73 3.33
N VAL A 146 -7.85 -4.25 2.11
CA VAL A 146 -6.52 -4.46 1.49
C VAL A 146 -5.40 -3.78 2.27
N ILE A 147 -5.67 -2.66 2.94
CA ILE A 147 -4.68 -2.00 3.82
C ILE A 147 -4.30 -2.94 4.97
N LEU A 148 -5.30 -3.50 5.66
CA LEU A 148 -5.07 -4.42 6.77
C LEU A 148 -4.42 -5.72 6.30
N MET A 149 -4.82 -6.23 5.14
CA MET A 149 -4.25 -7.44 4.55
C MET A 149 -2.74 -7.28 4.31
N VAL A 150 -2.31 -6.21 3.64
CA VAL A 150 -0.87 -6.00 3.36
C VAL A 150 -0.09 -5.71 4.64
N TRP A 151 -0.68 -4.97 5.60
CA TRP A 151 -0.09 -4.80 6.92
C TRP A 151 0.16 -6.14 7.62
N SER A 152 -0.81 -7.06 7.56
CA SER A 152 -0.66 -8.39 8.16
C SER A 152 0.45 -9.20 7.50
N TRP A 153 0.67 -9.06 6.19
CA TRP A 153 1.78 -9.71 5.49
C TRP A 153 3.14 -9.20 5.97
N LEU A 154 3.27 -7.89 6.16
CA LEU A 154 4.50 -7.27 6.67
C LEU A 154 4.77 -7.67 8.12
N GLU A 155 3.73 -7.73 8.95
CA GLU A 155 3.87 -8.13 10.35
C GLU A 155 4.19 -9.62 10.50
N ASP A 156 3.50 -10.47 9.76
CA ASP A 156 3.74 -11.92 9.76
C ASP A 156 5.18 -12.24 9.32
N ALA A 157 5.65 -11.60 8.25
CA ALA A 157 7.06 -11.72 7.82
C ALA A 157 8.06 -11.29 8.90
N ASN A 158 7.75 -10.26 9.68
CA ASN A 158 8.60 -9.81 10.80
C ASN A 158 8.54 -10.75 12.01
N MET A 159 7.43 -11.45 12.26
CA MET A 159 7.34 -12.44 13.34
C MET A 159 8.25 -13.64 13.12
N TYR A 160 8.40 -14.11 11.89
CA TYR A 160 9.30 -15.23 11.56
C TYR A 160 10.77 -14.82 11.39
N ALA A 161 11.08 -13.52 11.37
CA ALA A 161 12.44 -13.00 11.21
C ALA A 161 13.18 -12.75 12.54
N ARG A 162 12.60 -13.19 13.67
CA ARG A 162 13.07 -12.97 15.05
C ARG A 162 13.51 -14.24 15.71
#